data_AF-A6F8X8-F1
#
_entry.id   AF-A6F8X8-F1
#
_cell.length_a   1.000
_cell.length_b   1.000
_cell.length_c   1.000
_cell.angle_alpha   90.00
_cell.angle_beta   90.00
_cell.angle_gamma   90.00
#
_symmetry.space_group_name_H-M   'P 1'
#
loop_
_entity.id
_entity.type
_entity.pdbx_description
1 polymer ?
#
loop_
_entity_poly.entity_id
_entity_poly.type
_entity_poly.pdbx_seq_one_letter_code
_entity_poly.pdbx_strand_id
1 'polypeptide(L)' 'MPQLSLKLKGLVMGSCMAITMSTSMSAVIILQQQGLTEGFLALWLQSTITALPFSFIIGLAFSTFYNKILDRFIFKSK' A
#
# COMPACT_ATOMS: atom_id res chain seq x y z
N MET A 1 10.67 -11.91 23.40
CA MET A 1 9.86 -11.45 22.26
C MET A 1 10.83 -11.14 21.12
N PRO A 2 10.70 -11.76 19.93
CA PRO A 2 11.75 -11.74 18.94
C PRO A 2 11.98 -10.30 18.44
N GLN A 3 13.25 -9.89 18.45
CA GLN A 3 13.78 -8.63 17.91
C GLN A 3 13.61 -8.60 16.39
N LEU A 4 12.37 -8.45 15.92
CA LEU A 4 12.06 -8.29 14.50
C LEU A 4 12.69 -6.96 14.07
N SER A 5 13.80 -7.05 13.33
CA SER A 5 14.60 -5.96 12.77
C SER A 5 13.76 -4.70 12.51
N LEU A 6 14.19 -3.56 13.06
CA LEU A 6 13.55 -2.23 12.89
C LEU A 6 13.13 -1.95 11.44
N LYS A 7 13.90 -2.44 10.46
CA LYS A 7 13.58 -2.36 9.03
C LYS A 7 12.35 -3.17 8.64
N LEU A 8 12.21 -4.40 9.15
CA LEU A 8 11.05 -5.25 8.88
C LEU A 8 9.80 -4.69 9.57
N LYS A 9 9.93 -4.17 10.79
CA LYS A 9 8.83 -3.50 11.49
C LYS A 9 8.37 -2.25 10.73
N GLY A 10 9.31 -1.42 10.24
CA GLY A 10 9.01 -0.26 9.40
C GLY A 10 8.38 -0.64 8.07
N LEU A 11 8.84 -1.71 7.43
CA LEU A 11 8.30 -2.20 6.16
C LEU A 11 6.89 -2.77 6.32
N VAL A 12 6.65 -3.55 7.40
CA VAL A 12 5.32 -4.07 7.75
C VAL A 12 4.37 -2.94 8.15
N MET A 13 4.83 -1.95 8.91
CA MET A 13 3.99 -0.82 9.32
C MET A 13 3.66 0.09 8.12
N GLY A 14 4.62 0.31 7.21
CA GLY A 14 4.42 1.06 5.98
C GLY A 14 3.50 0.35 5.00
N SER A 15 3.63 -0.97 4.83
CA SER A 15 2.70 -1.74 4.00
C SER A 15 1.30 -1.76 4.60
N CYS A 16 1.19 -1.92 5.92
CA CYS A 16 -0.09 -1.88 6.61
C CYS A 16 -0.77 -0.51 6.45
N MET A 17 -0.04 0.60 6.63
CA MET A 17 -0.56 1.95 6.36
C MET A 17 -0.99 2.13 4.91
N ALA A 18 -0.19 1.68 3.93
CA ALA A 18 -0.51 1.80 2.51
C ALA A 18 -1.78 0.99 2.15
N ILE A 19 -1.93 -0.20 2.72
CA ILE A 19 -3.13 -1.03 2.56
C ILE A 19 -4.32 -0.29 3.19
N THR A 20 -4.23 0.15 4.45
CA THR A 20 -5.33 0.87 5.10
C THR A 20 -5.77 2.09 4.29
N MET A 21 -4.84 2.90 3.79
CA MET A 21 -5.14 4.08 2.96
C MET A 21 -5.86 3.69 1.66
N SER A 22 -5.31 2.72 0.93
CA SER A 22 -5.88 2.24 -0.34
C SER A 22 -7.26 1.63 -0.16
N THR A 23 -7.44 0.83 0.89
CA THR A 23 -8.69 0.17 1.24
C THR A 23 -9.75 1.17 1.70
N SER A 24 -9.36 2.21 2.46
CA SER A 24 -10.25 3.31 2.87
C SER A 24 -10.71 4.11 1.66
N MET A 25 -9.79 4.44 0.75
CA MET A 25 -10.09 5.19 -0.46
C MET A 25 -11.02 4.40 -1.39
N SER A 26 -10.77 3.09 -1.56
CA SER A 26 -11.65 2.19 -2.31
C SER A 26 -13.06 2.15 -1.71
N ALA A 27 -13.17 2.03 -0.38
CA ALA A 27 -14.46 2.07 0.32
C ALA A 27 -15.23 3.36 0.02
N VAL A 28 -14.57 4.53 0.11
CA VAL A 28 -15.17 5.84 -0.15
C VAL A 28 -15.63 5.99 -1.60
N ILE A 29 -14.83 5.51 -2.56
CA ILE A 29 -15.18 5.59 -4.00
C ILE A 29 -16.41 4.72 -4.30
N ILE A 30 -16.45 3.49 -3.78
CA ILE A 30 -17.62 2.61 -3.96
C ILE A 30 -18.85 3.23 -3.30
N LEU A 31 -18.69 3.85 -2.13
CA LEU A 31 -19.77 4.55 -1.42
C LEU A 31 -20.30 5.75 -2.22
N GLN A 32 -19.43 6.55 -2.83
CA GLN A 32 -19.84 7.67 -3.67
C GLN A 32 -20.52 7.23 -4.98
N GLN A 33 -20.05 6.14 -5.60
CA GLN A 33 -20.55 5.71 -6.91
C GLN A 33 -21.81 4.88 -6.85
N GLN A 34 -21.98 4.03 -5.84
CA GLN A 34 -23.09 3.09 -5.76
C GLN A 34 -23.98 3.29 -4.53
N GLY A 35 -23.57 4.12 -3.57
CA GLY A 35 -24.23 4.21 -2.27
C GLY A 35 -23.98 2.98 -1.39
N LEU A 36 -24.55 2.99 -0.19
CA LEU A 36 -24.43 1.91 0.78
C LEU A 36 -25.45 0.81 0.44
N THR A 37 -25.12 -0.04 -0.54
CA THR A 37 -25.96 -1.16 -1.01
C THR A 37 -25.52 -2.49 -0.39
N GLU A 38 -26.40 -3.50 -0.42
CA GLU A 38 -26.12 -4.82 0.17
C GLU A 38 -24.90 -5.53 -0.46
N GLY A 39 -24.49 -5.14 -1.68
CA GLY A 39 -23.31 -5.65 -2.38
C GLY A 39 -22.00 -4.90 -2.10
N PHE A 40 -22.02 -3.81 -1.32
CA PHE A 40 -20.87 -2.96 -1.06
C PHE A 40 -19.68 -3.73 -0.49
N LEU A 41 -19.94 -4.57 0.52
CA LEU A 41 -18.90 -5.32 1.22
C LEU A 41 -18.25 -6.37 0.29
N ALA A 42 -19.04 -7.03 -0.55
CA ALA A 42 -18.55 -8.00 -1.53
C ALA A 42 -17.67 -7.32 -2.59
N LEU A 43 -18.13 -6.19 -3.15
CA LEU A 43 -17.38 -5.42 -4.15
C LEU A 43 -16.08 -4.82 -3.58
N TRP A 44 -16.14 -4.27 -2.36
CA TRP A 44 -14.98 -3.72 -1.66
C TRP A 44 -13.94 -4.80 -1.33
N LEU A 45 -14.38 -5.96 -0.86
CA LEU A 45 -13.50 -7.05 -0.48
C LEU A 45 -12.88 -7.70 -1.73
N GLN A 46 -13.66 -7.87 -2.80
CA GLN A 46 -13.16 -8.33 -4.10
C GLN A 46 -12.11 -7.38 -4.67
N SER A 47 -12.39 -6.07 -4.70
CA SER A 47 -11.44 -5.07 -5.20
C SER A 47 -10.19 -4.92 -4.33
N THR A 48 -10.30 -5.10 -3.01
CA THR A 48 -9.14 -5.11 -2.10
C THR A 48 -8.27 -6.34 -2.32
N ILE A 49 -8.87 -7.52 -2.47
CA ILE A 49 -8.14 -8.77 -2.73
C ILE A 49 -7.44 -8.74 -4.08
N THR A 50 -8.10 -8.24 -5.12
CA THR A 50 -7.47 -8.13 -6.44
C THR A 50 -6.36 -7.09 -6.45
N ALA A 51 -6.49 -5.98 -5.72
CA ALA A 51 -5.46 -4.95 -5.65
C ALA A 51 -4.22 -5.35 -4.83
N LEU A 52 -4.37 -6.22 -3.83
CA LEU A 52 -3.31 -6.66 -2.91
C LEU A 52 -2.04 -7.20 -3.63
N PRO A 53 -2.11 -8.19 -4.53
CA PRO A 53 -0.93 -8.72 -5.22
C PRO A 53 -0.26 -7.66 -6.12
N PHE A 54 -1.04 -6.81 -6.80
CA PHE A 54 -0.47 -5.72 -7.60
C PHE A 54 0.20 -4.67 -6.73
N SER A 55 -0.41 -4.29 -5.60
CA SER A 55 0.16 -3.32 -4.66
C SER A 55 1.49 -3.80 -4.07
N PHE A 56 1.64 -5.12 -3.84
CA PHE A 56 2.89 -5.70 -3.36
C PHE A 56 4.00 -5.65 -4.41
N ILE A 57 3.69 -6.03 -5.65
CA ILE A 57 4.66 -6.00 -6.76
C ILE A 57 5.09 -4.55 -7.06
N ILE A 58 4.13 -3.62 -7.13
CA ILE A 58 4.39 -2.20 -7.32
C ILE A 58 5.20 -1.65 -6.15
N GLY A 59 4.86 -2.01 -4.91
CA GLY A 59 5.61 -1.60 -3.71
C GLY A 59 7.08 -2.04 -3.74
N LEU A 60 7.36 -3.27 -4.17
CA LEU A 60 8.74 -3.77 -4.32
C LEU A 60 9.50 -3.07 -5.45
N ALA A 61 8.85 -2.88 -6.61
CA ALA A 61 9.44 -2.18 -7.75
C ALA A 61 9.74 -0.70 -7.43
N PHE A 62 8.81 -0.02 -6.76
CA PHE A 62 9.02 1.35 -6.33
C PHE A 62 10.04 1.44 -5.21
N SER A 63 10.09 0.51 -4.25
CA SER A 63 11.10 0.56 -3.19
C SER A 63 12.53 0.46 -3.74
N THR A 64 12.76 -0.40 -4.73
CA THR A 64 14.06 -0.51 -5.42
C THR A 64 14.38 0.74 -6.24
N PHE A 65 13.39 1.30 -6.94
CA PHE A 65 13.56 2.53 -7.72
C PHE A 65 13.79 3.77 -6.86
N TYR A 66 13.03 3.91 -5.76
CA TYR A 66 13.09 5.03 -4.84
C TYR A 66 14.42 5.07 -4.11
N ASN A 67 14.95 3.92 -3.64
CA ASN A 67 16.29 3.84 -3.06
C ASN A 67 17.37 4.25 -4.08
N LYS A 68 17.26 3.78 -5.34
CA LYS A 68 18.22 4.11 -6.40
C LYS A 68 18.20 5.59 -6.79
N ILE A 69 17.04 6.24 -6.70
CA ILE A 69 16.87 7.68 -6.97
C ILE A 69 17.31 8.51 -5.78
N LEU A 70 16.92 8.13 -4.56
CA LEU A 70 17.36 8.81 -3.33
C LEU A 70 18.87 8.80 -3.23
N ASP A 71 19.53 7.66 -3.49
CA ASP A 71 21.00 7.59 -3.52
C ASP A 71 21.57 8.53 -4.58
N ARG A 72 20.98 8.61 -5.78
CA ARG A 72 21.41 9.58 -6.80
C ARG A 72 21.21 11.03 -6.37
N PHE A 73 20.12 11.38 -5.71
CA PHE A 73 19.84 12.76 -5.30
C PHE A 73 20.68 13.18 -4.09
N ILE A 74 20.86 12.27 -3.12
CA ILE A 74 21.65 12.52 -1.91
C ILE A 74 23.14 12.60 -2.24
N PHE A 75 23.68 11.69 -3.06
CA PHE A 75 25.11 11.70 -3.40
C PHE A 75 25.50 12.70 -4.49
N LYS A 76 24.55 13.21 -5.29
CA LYS A 76 24.81 14.30 -6.24
C LYS A 76 24.77 15.69 -5.58
N SER A 77 24.42 15.78 -4.29
CA SER A 77 24.45 17.02 -3.51
C SER A 77 25.78 17.24 -2.76
N LYS A 78 26.85 16.54 -3.17
CA LYS A 78 28.23 16.73 -2.69
C LYS A 78 29.15 17.00 -3.87
#